data_AF-A0A7V7BS00-F1
#
_entry.id   AF-A0A7V7BS00-F1
#
_cell.length_a   1.000
_cell.length_b   1.000
_cell.length_c   1.000
_cell.angle_alpha   90.00
_cell.angle_beta   90.00
_cell.angle_gamma   90.00
#
_symmetry.space_group_name_H-M   'P 1'
#
loop_
_entity.id
_entity.type
_entity.pdbx_description
1 polymer ?
#
loop_
_entity_poly.entity_id
_entity_poly.type
_entity_poly.pdbx_seq_one_letter_code
_entity_poly.pdbx_strand_id
1 'polypeptide(L)'
;MIRVITIPCGRQVTLGEYVRSWKILKTLPPNRLVDRWSHFPTPAGEILREISYGVHDRINKHLPWWNRGRKWAEDWQRETRQAADRINHPGLIIDWLPPWLKARYADRLRENCV
;
A
#
# COMPACT_ATOMS: atom_id res chain seq x y z
N MET A 1 1.62 25.25 5.56
CA MET A 1 0.62 24.20 5.24
C MET A 1 0.41 23.34 6.49
N ILE A 2 -0.81 23.24 7.00
CA ILE A 2 -1.11 22.45 8.22
C ILE A 2 -1.22 20.98 7.81
N ARG A 3 -0.47 20.09 8.48
CA ARG A 3 -0.60 18.64 8.27
C ARG A 3 -1.85 18.12 8.98
N VAL A 4 -2.76 17.56 8.20
CA VAL A 4 -4.01 16.94 8.67
C VAL A 4 -4.00 15.43 8.44
N ILE A 5 -4.73 14.70 9.27
CA ILE A 5 -4.93 13.26 9.20
C ILE A 5 -6.43 13.02 9.05
N THR A 6 -6.82 12.21 8.07
CA THR A 6 -8.21 11.75 7.92
C THR A 6 -8.42 10.51 8.80
N ILE A 7 -9.40 10.56 9.70
CA ILE A 7 -9.82 9.44 10.56
C ILE A 7 -10.95 8.62 9.89
N PRO A 8 -11.26 7.39 10.35
CA PRO A 8 -12.20 6.49 9.66
C PRO A 8 -13.58 7.06 9.37
N CYS A 9 -14.11 7.94 10.23
CA CYS A 9 -15.37 8.65 9.98
C CYS A 9 -15.29 9.75 8.90
N GLY A 10 -14.16 9.88 8.19
CA GLY A 10 -13.93 10.87 7.12
C GLY A 10 -13.52 12.25 7.62
N ARG A 11 -13.54 12.49 8.93
CA ARG A 11 -13.13 13.77 9.52
C ARG A 11 -11.63 13.98 9.36
N GLN A 12 -11.24 15.23 9.11
CA GLN A 12 -9.85 15.66 9.13
C GLN A 12 -9.51 16.25 10.51
N VAL A 13 -8.42 15.79 11.11
CA VAL A 13 -7.88 16.29 12.38
C VAL A 13 -6.45 16.77 12.19
N THR A 14 -6.05 17.77 12.96
CA THR A 14 -4.63 18.19 12.96
C THR A 14 -3.74 17.11 13.58
N LEU A 15 -2.45 17.11 13.24
CA LEU A 15 -1.50 16.20 13.89
C LEU A 15 -1.47 16.37 15.42
N GLY A 16 -1.54 17.61 15.91
CA GLY A 16 -1.56 17.89 17.35
C GLY A 16 -2.83 17.39 18.04
N GLU A 17 -3.97 17.45 17.37
CA GLU A 17 -5.22 16.84 17.83
C GLU A 17 -5.15 15.32 17.83
N TYR A 18 -4.60 14.71 16.77
CA TYR A 18 -4.38 13.27 16.69
C TYR A 18 -3.51 12.74 17.85
N VAL A 19 -2.39 13.42 18.14
CA VAL A 19 -1.49 13.06 19.25
C VAL A 19 -2.16 13.25 20.62
N ARG A 20 -2.97 14.31 20.79
CA ARG A 20 -3.75 14.51 22.01
C ARG A 20 -4.77 13.39 22.22
N SER A 21 -5.53 13.04 21.20
CA SER A 21 -6.50 11.94 21.24
C SER A 21 -5.81 10.61 21.57
N TRP A 22 -4.66 10.32 20.97
CA TRP A 22 -3.86 9.13 21.30
C TRP A 22 -3.45 9.09 22.78
N LYS A 23 -2.97 10.19 23.34
CA LYS A 23 -2.62 10.28 24.77
C LYS A 23 -3.83 10.05 25.68
N ILE A 24 -4.99 10.61 25.34
CA ILE A 24 -6.24 10.41 26.09
C ILE A 24 -6.69 8.95 26.00
N LEU A 25 -6.65 8.34 24.81
CA LEU A 25 -7.05 6.95 24.62
C LEU A 25 -6.21 5.98 25.45
N LYS A 26 -4.92 6.27 25.63
CA LYS A 26 -4.03 5.48 26.49
C LYS A 26 -4.40 5.50 27.96
N THR A 27 -5.12 6.52 28.44
CA THR A 27 -5.55 6.60 29.84
C THR A 27 -6.93 5.99 30.08
N LEU A 28 -7.66 5.63 29.02
CA LEU A 28 -8.99 5.04 29.13
C LEU A 28 -8.91 3.52 29.32
N PRO A 29 -9.89 2.90 29.99
CA PRO A 29 -10.08 1.45 29.96
C PRO A 29 -10.22 0.96 28.52
N PRO A 30 -9.64 -0.19 28.15
CA PRO A 30 -9.62 -0.66 26.76
C PRO A 30 -11.01 -0.96 26.17
N ASN A 31 -11.98 -1.29 27.04
CA ASN A 31 -13.38 -1.53 26.69
C ASN A 31 -14.26 -0.27 26.73
N ARG A 32 -13.70 0.91 27.09
CA ARG A 32 -14.45 2.16 27.09
C ARG A 32 -14.83 2.51 25.66
N LEU A 33 -16.12 2.64 25.40
CA LEU A 33 -16.62 3.12 24.11
C LEU A 33 -16.29 4.61 23.93
N VAL A 34 -15.76 4.92 22.76
CA VAL A 34 -15.41 6.27 22.33
C VAL A 34 -16.20 6.59 21.06
N ASP A 35 -16.95 7.67 21.11
CA ASP A 35 -17.74 8.15 19.98
C ASP A 35 -16.88 8.96 19.00
N ARG A 36 -17.40 9.13 17.78
CA ARG A 36 -16.83 10.01 16.74
C ARG A 36 -15.49 9.58 16.15
N TRP A 37 -14.98 8.40 16.51
CA TRP A 37 -13.87 7.76 15.80
C TRP A 37 -14.32 7.15 14.47
N SER A 38 -15.38 6.33 14.55
CA SER A 38 -16.07 5.69 13.42
C SER A 38 -17.54 6.12 13.39
N HIS A 39 -18.32 5.56 12.48
CA HIS A 39 -19.78 5.73 12.41
C HIS A 39 -20.49 5.17 13.65
N PHE A 40 -19.87 4.20 14.33
CA PHE A 40 -20.38 3.58 15.55
C PHE A 40 -19.40 3.81 16.73
N PRO A 41 -19.90 3.80 17.99
CA PRO A 41 -19.04 3.82 19.16
C PRO A 41 -18.03 2.66 19.11
N THR A 42 -16.75 2.97 19.26
CA THR A 42 -15.66 1.99 19.12
C THR A 42 -14.89 1.87 20.44
N PRO A 43 -14.51 0.66 20.89
CA PRO A 43 -13.69 0.49 22.09
C PRO A 43 -12.34 1.21 21.97
N ALA A 44 -11.90 1.88 23.04
CA ALA A 44 -10.63 2.61 23.07
C ALA A 44 -9.43 1.74 22.70
N GLY A 45 -9.42 0.46 23.09
CA GLY A 45 -8.36 -0.49 22.73
C GLY A 45 -8.29 -0.79 21.24
N GLU A 46 -9.45 -0.87 20.57
CA GLU A 46 -9.51 -1.07 19.12
C GLU A 46 -9.01 0.15 18.36
N ILE A 47 -9.40 1.34 18.82
CA ILE A 47 -8.91 2.62 18.28
C ILE A 47 -7.39 2.71 18.40
N LEU A 48 -6.83 2.37 19.57
CA LEU A 48 -5.38 2.37 19.78
C LEU A 48 -4.67 1.41 18.82
N ARG A 49 -5.23 0.22 18.61
CA ARG A 49 -4.70 -0.77 17.67
C ARG A 49 -4.70 -0.23 16.23
N GLU A 50 -5.78 0.41 15.80
CA GLU A 50 -5.87 1.06 14.48
C GLU A 50 -4.86 2.21 14.32
N ILE A 51 -4.71 3.05 15.35
CA ILE A 51 -3.71 4.12 15.37
C ILE A 51 -2.30 3.53 15.18
N SER A 52 -1.96 2.48 15.93
CA SER A 52 -0.67 1.79 15.81
C SER A 52 -0.46 1.23 14.39
N TYR A 53 -1.47 0.58 13.80
CA TYR A 53 -1.38 0.11 12.42
C TYR A 53 -1.19 1.25 11.42
N GLY A 54 -1.92 2.36 11.58
CA GLY A 54 -1.77 3.52 10.70
C GLY A 54 -0.40 4.19 10.82
N VAL A 55 0.23 4.18 12.00
CA VAL A 55 1.61 4.66 12.18
C VAL A 55 2.60 3.71 11.50
N HIS A 56 2.47 2.39 11.71
CA HIS A 56 3.30 1.41 11.03
C HIS A 56 3.19 1.51 9.50
N ASP A 57 1.97 1.62 8.97
CA ASP A 57 1.74 1.78 7.51
C ASP A 57 2.41 3.06 6.98
N ARG A 58 2.33 4.18 7.71
CA ARG A 58 3.00 5.43 7.32
C ARG A 58 4.52 5.33 7.35
N ILE A 59 5.09 4.74 8.39
CA ILE A 59 6.55 4.48 8.48
C ILE A 59 6.97 3.62 7.29
N ASN A 60 6.23 2.54 7.05
CA ASN A 60 6.49 1.63 5.96
C ASN A 60 6.41 2.33 4.60
N LYS A 61 5.40 3.18 4.36
CA LYS A 61 5.26 3.97 3.12
C LYS A 61 6.45 4.88 2.81
N HIS A 62 7.21 5.30 3.81
CA HIS A 62 8.42 6.10 3.60
C HIS A 62 9.66 5.27 3.25
N LEU A 63 9.61 3.94 3.35
CA LEU A 63 10.72 3.08 2.99
C LEU A 63 10.90 3.04 1.47
N PRO A 64 12.14 3.19 0.94
CA PRO A 64 12.41 3.24 -0.51
C PRO A 64 11.91 2.01 -1.30
N TRP A 65 11.77 0.88 -0.62
CA TRP A 65 11.36 -0.40 -1.19
C TRP A 65 9.90 -0.77 -0.94
N TRP A 66 9.12 0.02 -0.17
CA TRP A 66 7.76 -0.36 0.24
C TRP A 66 6.82 -0.70 -0.92
N ASN A 67 6.96 0.05 -2.02
CA ASN A 67 6.18 -0.20 -3.22
C ASN A 67 6.88 -1.17 -4.19
N ARG A 68 8.20 -1.36 -4.11
CA ARG A 68 8.94 -2.12 -5.14
C ARG A 68 8.58 -3.61 -5.10
N GLY A 69 8.36 -4.18 -6.28
CA GLY A 69 8.10 -5.62 -6.46
C GLY A 69 6.68 -6.10 -6.10
N ARG A 70 5.76 -5.22 -5.70
CA ARG A 70 4.35 -5.59 -5.52
C ARG A 70 3.57 -5.42 -6.84
N LYS A 71 2.52 -6.21 -7.07
CA LYS A 71 1.77 -6.17 -8.35
C LYS A 71 1.09 -4.83 -8.66
N TRP A 72 0.62 -4.12 -7.64
CA TRP A 72 0.06 -2.76 -7.75
C TRP A 72 1.12 -1.64 -7.85
N ALA A 73 2.41 -1.98 -7.81
CA ALA A 73 3.47 -1.00 -7.91
C ALA A 73 3.60 -0.49 -9.34
N GLU A 74 3.99 0.78 -9.49
CA GLU A 74 4.05 1.43 -10.80
C GLU A 74 5.11 0.79 -11.73
N ASP A 75 6.26 0.41 -11.17
CA ASP A 75 7.31 -0.33 -11.87
C ASP A 75 6.78 -1.69 -12.37
N TRP A 76 6.10 -2.45 -11.52
CA TRP A 76 5.48 -3.72 -11.90
C TRP A 76 4.43 -3.55 -13.00
N GLN A 77 3.56 -2.54 -12.89
CA GLN A 77 2.52 -2.25 -13.88
C GLN A 77 3.11 -1.85 -15.23
N ARG A 78 4.17 -1.03 -15.22
CA ARG A 78 4.90 -0.63 -16.44
C ARG A 78 5.57 -1.82 -17.11
N GLU A 79 6.31 -2.64 -16.35
CA GLU A 79 6.96 -3.85 -16.87
C GLU A 79 5.94 -4.82 -17.46
N THR A 80 4.79 -5.00 -16.79
CA THR A 80 3.73 -5.91 -17.26
C THR A 80 3.08 -5.40 -18.54
N ARG A 81 2.85 -4.08 -18.67
CA ARG A 81 2.34 -3.49 -19.90
C ARG A 81 3.32 -3.68 -21.06
N GLN A 82 4.59 -3.36 -20.85
CA GLN A 82 5.63 -3.58 -21.85
C GLN A 82 5.74 -5.06 -22.26
N ALA A 83 5.69 -5.98 -21.30
CA ALA A 83 5.69 -7.41 -21.58
C ALA A 83 4.47 -7.84 -22.40
N ALA A 84 3.27 -7.34 -22.07
CA ALA A 84 2.04 -7.64 -22.81
C ALA A 84 2.12 -7.16 -24.26
N ASP A 85 2.60 -5.93 -24.48
CA ASP A 85 2.79 -5.39 -25.83
C ASP A 85 3.74 -6.29 -26.64
N ARG A 86 4.85 -6.73 -26.04
CA ARG A 86 5.83 -7.61 -26.71
C ARG A 86 5.29 -9.01 -26.99
N ILE A 87 4.47 -9.56 -26.10
CA ILE A 87 3.85 -10.89 -26.29
C ILE A 87 2.79 -10.85 -27.40
N ASN A 88 2.02 -9.76 -27.45
CA ASN A 88 0.84 -9.62 -28.32
C ASN A 88 1.17 -9.01 -29.69
N HIS A 89 2.28 -8.29 -29.84
CA HIS A 89 2.68 -7.77 -31.15
C HIS A 89 3.08 -8.92 -32.10
N PRO A 90 2.56 -8.93 -33.35
CA PRO A 90 2.83 -9.98 -34.32
C PRO A 90 4.26 -9.88 -34.85
N GLY A 91 5.15 -10.65 -34.23
CA GLY A 91 6.52 -10.94 -34.64
C GLY A 91 7.05 -12.02 -33.72
N LEU A 92 7.35 -13.22 -34.22
CA LEU A 92 7.54 -14.44 -33.41
C LEU A 92 8.60 -14.35 -32.32
N ILE A 93 9.54 -13.40 -32.43
CA ILE A 93 10.71 -13.29 -31.56
C ILE A 93 10.58 -12.10 -30.61
N ILE A 94 10.48 -12.41 -29.32
CA ILE A 94 10.45 -11.46 -28.21
C ILE A 94 11.88 -11.13 -27.77
N ASP A 95 12.23 -9.85 -27.76
CA ASP A 95 13.57 -9.35 -27.41
C ASP A 95 13.76 -9.11 -25.90
N TRP A 96 12.68 -8.86 -25.16
CA TRP A 96 12.75 -8.63 -23.72
C TRP A 96 11.48 -9.08 -23.00
N LEU A 97 11.68 -9.77 -21.86
CA LEU A 97 10.66 -10.08 -20.87
C LEU A 97 11.25 -10.00 -19.46
N PRO A 98 10.43 -9.71 -18.43
CA PRO A 98 10.86 -9.77 -17.05
C PRO A 98 11.19 -11.22 -16.63
N PRO A 99 12.09 -11.44 -15.64
CA PRO A 99 12.63 -12.77 -15.33
C PRO A 99 11.56 -13.84 -15.03
N TRP A 100 10.48 -13.45 -14.37
CA TRP A 100 9.38 -14.34 -14.00
C TRP A 100 8.49 -14.77 -15.17
N LEU A 101 8.61 -14.13 -16.35
CA LEU A 101 7.93 -14.55 -17.59
C LEU A 101 8.86 -15.26 -18.57
N LYS A 102 10.18 -15.09 -18.46
CA LYS A 102 11.13 -15.66 -19.42
C LYS A 102 10.97 -17.17 -19.61
N ALA A 103 10.85 -17.91 -18.50
CA ALA A 103 10.66 -19.37 -18.53
C ALA A 103 9.40 -19.80 -19.30
N ARG A 104 8.33 -19.00 -19.26
CA ARG A 104 7.04 -19.34 -19.89
C ARG A 104 7.03 -19.12 -21.41
N TYR A 105 7.88 -18.23 -21.91
CA TYR A 105 7.97 -17.87 -23.33
C TYR A 105 9.38 -18.11 -23.88
N ALA A 106 10.09 -19.06 -23.28
CA ALA A 106 11.50 -19.32 -23.59
C ALA A 106 11.71 -19.64 -25.08
N ASP A 107 10.77 -20.36 -25.69
CA ASP A 107 10.72 -20.71 -27.11
C ASP A 107 10.64 -19.51 -28.06
N ARG A 108 10.08 -18.39 -27.58
CA ARG A 108 9.91 -17.16 -28.35
C ARG A 108 10.95 -16.10 -28.04
N LEU A 109 11.82 -16.31 -27.04
CA LEU A 109 12.83 -15.32 -26.70
C LEU A 109 13.98 -15.33 -27.70
N ARG A 110 14.41 -14.13 -28.14
CA ARG A 110 15.52 -13.95 -29.08
C ARG A 110 16.81 -14.66 -28.65
N GLU A 111 17.07 -14.73 -27.34
CA GLU A 111 18.25 -15.44 -26.80
C GLU A 111 18.21 -16.96 -27.04
N ASN A 112 17.06 -17.54 -27.38
CA ASN A 112 16.87 -18.97 -27.61
C ASN A 112 16.46 -19.33 -29.06
N CYS A 113 16.11 -18.34 -29.89
CA CYS A 113 15.86 -18.53 -31.33
C CYS A 113 17.19 -18.43 -32.08
N VAL A 114 17.91 -19.55 -32.19
CA VAL A 114 19.10 -19.73 -33.07
C VAL A 114 18.71 -20.56 -34.27
#